data_AF-A0AAV7J3Y9-F1
#
_entry.id   AF-A0AAV7J3Y9-F1
#
_cell.length_a   1.000
_cell.length_b   1.000
_cell.length_c   1.000
_cell.angle_alpha   90.00
_cell.angle_beta   90.00
_cell.angle_gamma   90.00
#
_symmetry.space_group_name_H-M   'P 1'
#
loop_
_entity.id
_entity.type
_entity.pdbx_description
1 polymer ?
#
loop_
_entity_poly.entity_id
_entity_poly.type
_entity_poly.pdbx_seq_one_letter_code
_entity_poly.pdbx_strand_id
1 'polypeptide(L)'
;MEMLHMDHMFDDDDDVFHLEEELSIVEEDGQVKLPRGLQLLESQVAGHSYDFNHGIIGMLKKNGHIYKPGIKEDLFEREKSFYEKIKTSDNEVYKALARLTPEYVGSGEFIFMKKPLKFLILQDITEGMIEPCVMDIKIGKRTWDPLAGPAKKLKEDFKYKEMKQTHSFCIPGFQYYDVMNGVLHKFDKNYGKKMKPDSIFEVLRSFCNITSGHLCRCLVVQILASLWEILSFFRFQTDLRFYSSSILIAYDTKRLKKLIAKESADECNGRLYELNPRVGSPMVLSSPSHSAYSSGFNSPRCMSPLSLSPASNQFLKINGKSTLEKSSSDHSINGSNRFLNIDNNNVKLCRTHSFDNNFERDMIEMKDGYADLLDQLTNKLHRNWVRVKMIDFTHVFPTEVHEVDRNYLQGLETLIKIFESFLMCSNDEISLKK
;
A
#
# COMPACT_ATOMS: atom_id res chain seq x y z
N MET A 1 69.10 31.09 -39.19
CA MET A 1 68.22 31.95 -38.38
C MET A 1 66.80 31.68 -38.83
N GLU A 2 66.22 30.56 -38.38
CA GLU A 2 65.47 30.42 -37.11
C GLU A 2 64.17 31.23 -37.18
N MET A 3 63.03 30.56 -37.42
CA MET A 3 62.09 30.01 -36.41
C MET A 3 61.52 31.15 -35.55
N LEU A 4 60.20 31.37 -35.53
CA LEU A 4 59.27 30.60 -34.70
C LEU A 4 57.86 30.50 -35.34
N HIS A 5 57.43 29.26 -35.58
CA HIS A 5 56.02 28.85 -35.57
C HIS A 5 55.55 28.79 -34.10
N MET A 6 54.38 29.33 -33.79
CA MET A 6 53.61 28.91 -32.62
C MET A 6 52.30 28.31 -33.11
N ASP A 7 52.29 26.99 -33.13
CA ASP A 7 51.08 26.17 -33.13
C ASP A 7 50.32 26.41 -31.82
N HIS A 8 49.05 26.78 -31.91
CA HIS A 8 48.09 26.55 -30.83
C HIS A 8 47.23 25.35 -31.23
N MET A 9 47.75 24.18 -30.87
CA MET A 9 47.03 22.91 -30.81
C MET A 9 46.19 22.86 -29.53
N PHE A 10 44.93 22.46 -29.70
CA PHE A 10 44.05 21.64 -28.85
C PHE A 10 44.05 21.84 -27.33
N ASP A 11 42.85 22.11 -26.80
CA ASP A 11 42.26 21.42 -25.64
C ASP A 11 40.73 21.50 -25.79
N ASP A 12 40.18 20.66 -26.68
CA ASP A 12 38.76 20.29 -26.74
C ASP A 12 38.66 18.86 -26.18
N ASP A 13 38.85 18.67 -24.88
CA ASP A 13 38.67 17.37 -24.21
C ASP A 13 38.37 17.62 -22.72
N ASP A 14 37.16 18.07 -22.38
CA ASP A 14 36.72 18.02 -20.97
C ASP A 14 35.19 17.94 -20.73
N ASP A 15 34.35 17.77 -21.76
CA ASP A 15 32.87 17.74 -21.58
C ASP A 15 32.19 16.41 -21.94
N VAL A 16 32.94 15.31 -22.07
CA VAL A 16 32.37 13.97 -22.40
C VAL A 16 32.34 13.02 -21.18
N PHE A 17 33.01 13.35 -20.08
CA PHE A 17 33.22 12.40 -18.97
C PHE A 17 32.12 12.31 -17.89
N HIS A 18 30.99 13.02 -18.02
CA HIS A 18 29.98 13.04 -16.94
C HIS A 18 28.58 12.52 -17.30
N LEU A 19 28.35 12.04 -18.52
CA LEU A 19 27.06 11.41 -18.88
C LEU A 19 27.05 9.88 -18.70
N GLU A 20 28.20 9.21 -18.80
CA GLU A 20 28.29 7.75 -18.63
C GLU A 20 28.15 7.30 -17.16
N GLU A 21 28.51 8.15 -16.19
CA GLU A 21 28.30 7.88 -14.76
C GLU A 21 26.82 7.90 -14.37
N GLU A 22 25.95 8.64 -15.06
CA GLU A 22 24.52 8.67 -14.77
C GLU A 22 23.76 7.43 -15.22
N LEU A 23 24.36 6.57 -16.05
CA LEU A 23 23.68 5.40 -16.62
C LEU A 23 24.38 4.07 -16.31
N SER A 24 25.53 4.09 -15.64
CA SER A 24 26.29 2.88 -15.31
C SER A 24 25.98 2.36 -13.91
N ILE A 25 25.86 1.04 -13.80
CA ILE A 25 25.72 0.29 -12.54
C ILE A 25 27.01 -0.51 -12.37
N VAL A 26 27.79 -0.12 -11.37
CA VAL A 26 29.14 -0.63 -11.11
C VAL A 26 29.18 -1.28 -9.73
N GLU A 27 30.05 -2.28 -9.53
CA GLU A 27 30.39 -2.75 -8.18
C GLU A 27 31.74 -2.14 -7.79
N GLU A 28 31.74 -1.40 -6.68
CA GLU A 28 32.92 -0.85 -6.03
C GLU A 28 32.93 -1.39 -4.59
N ASP A 29 34.02 -2.01 -4.16
CA ASP A 29 34.21 -2.55 -2.80
C ASP A 29 33.10 -3.49 -2.29
N GLY A 30 32.51 -4.29 -3.20
CA GLY A 30 31.42 -5.22 -2.88
C GLY A 30 30.06 -4.55 -2.66
N GLN A 31 29.93 -3.25 -2.97
CA GLN A 31 28.67 -2.51 -2.99
C GLN A 31 28.32 -2.08 -4.41
N VAL A 32 27.04 -2.20 -4.76
CA VAL A 32 26.54 -1.66 -6.03
C VAL A 32 26.46 -0.15 -5.94
N LYS A 33 27.19 0.52 -6.81
CA LYS A 33 26.99 1.93 -7.11
C LYS A 33 25.91 2.03 -8.17
N LEU A 34 24.74 2.48 -7.74
CA LEU A 34 23.61 2.77 -8.63
C LEU A 34 23.66 4.23 -9.07
N PRO A 35 23.16 4.55 -10.29
CA PRO A 35 22.97 5.92 -10.70
C PRO A 35 22.21 6.78 -9.71
N ARG A 36 22.44 8.10 -9.74
CA ARG A 36 21.87 9.03 -8.76
C ARG A 36 20.35 8.90 -8.67
N GLY A 37 19.87 8.61 -7.46
CA GLY A 37 18.45 8.46 -7.14
C GLY A 37 17.84 7.09 -7.47
N LEU A 38 18.57 6.17 -8.10
CA LEU A 38 18.16 4.76 -8.19
C LEU A 38 18.53 4.03 -6.90
N GLN A 39 17.63 3.16 -6.46
CA GLN A 39 17.80 2.32 -5.28
C GLN A 39 17.33 0.90 -5.59
N LEU A 40 17.85 -0.10 -4.87
CA LEU A 40 17.27 -1.44 -4.89
C LEU A 40 15.85 -1.39 -4.33
N LEU A 41 14.93 -2.15 -4.92
CA LEU A 41 13.57 -2.28 -4.38
C LEU A 41 13.59 -3.23 -3.18
N GLU A 42 13.71 -2.68 -1.98
CA GLU A 42 13.74 -3.48 -0.74
C GLU A 42 12.49 -4.34 -0.55
N SER A 43 11.32 -3.84 -0.98
CA SER A 43 10.04 -4.56 -0.94
C SER A 43 9.86 -5.59 -2.06
N GLN A 44 10.91 -5.91 -2.84
CA GLN A 44 10.86 -6.99 -3.82
C GLN A 44 10.74 -8.34 -3.09
N VAL A 45 9.63 -9.04 -3.31
CA VAL A 45 9.32 -10.33 -2.66
C VAL A 45 9.44 -11.53 -3.61
N ALA A 46 9.42 -11.30 -4.93
CA ALA A 46 9.42 -12.34 -5.94
C ALA A 46 10.31 -11.98 -7.14
N GLY A 47 10.44 -12.93 -8.07
CA GLY A 47 11.30 -12.79 -9.24
C GLY A 47 12.78 -13.05 -8.96
N HIS A 48 13.64 -12.38 -9.71
CA HIS A 48 15.08 -12.49 -9.57
C HIS A 48 15.57 -11.42 -8.60
N SER A 49 15.88 -11.81 -7.36
CA SER A 49 16.49 -10.94 -6.37
C SER A 49 17.95 -10.65 -6.73
N TYR A 50 18.46 -9.53 -6.27
CA TYR A 50 19.85 -9.12 -6.43
C TYR A 50 20.82 -10.27 -6.07
N ASP A 51 21.72 -10.57 -7.00
CA ASP A 51 22.76 -11.59 -6.91
C ASP A 51 23.87 -11.24 -7.91
N PHE A 52 24.81 -10.39 -7.46
CA PHE A 52 25.88 -9.87 -8.31
C PHE A 52 26.79 -10.96 -8.87
N ASN A 53 27.12 -11.96 -8.04
CA ASN A 53 27.96 -13.09 -8.43
C ASN A 53 27.41 -13.84 -9.66
N HIS A 54 26.08 -13.78 -9.85
CA HIS A 54 25.40 -14.41 -10.98
C HIS A 54 24.88 -13.42 -12.03
N GLY A 55 25.27 -12.15 -11.97
CA GLY A 55 24.85 -11.18 -12.97
C GLY A 55 23.43 -10.64 -12.79
N ILE A 56 22.89 -10.62 -11.57
CA ILE A 56 21.49 -10.26 -11.31
C ILE A 56 21.40 -8.99 -10.47
N ILE A 57 20.81 -7.93 -11.02
CA ILE A 57 20.66 -6.65 -10.30
C ILE A 57 19.37 -6.56 -9.46
N GLY A 58 18.35 -7.35 -9.79
CA GLY A 58 17.02 -7.24 -9.16
C GLY A 58 16.20 -6.04 -9.62
N MET A 59 15.07 -5.79 -8.97
CA MET A 59 14.22 -4.64 -9.25
C MET A 59 14.84 -3.37 -8.67
N LEU A 60 14.81 -2.27 -9.41
CA LEU A 60 15.25 -0.95 -8.92
C LEU A 60 14.05 -0.01 -8.78
N LYS A 61 14.18 1.06 -8.00
CA LYS A 61 13.19 2.12 -7.87
C LYS A 61 13.81 3.52 -7.92
N LYS A 62 13.05 4.48 -8.47
CA LYS A 62 13.37 5.92 -8.48
C LYS A 62 12.10 6.73 -8.71
N ASN A 63 11.87 7.76 -7.90
CA ASN A 63 10.79 8.76 -8.07
C ASN A 63 9.40 8.14 -8.32
N GLY A 64 8.95 7.19 -7.48
CA GLY A 64 7.64 6.53 -7.65
C GLY A 64 7.53 5.54 -8.81
N HIS A 65 8.65 5.14 -9.40
CA HIS A 65 8.69 4.17 -10.50
C HIS A 65 9.63 3.00 -10.18
N ILE A 66 9.25 1.81 -10.66
CA ILE A 66 10.02 0.58 -10.66
C ILE A 66 10.68 0.38 -12.01
N TYR A 67 11.94 -0.04 -11.98
CA TYR A 67 12.72 -0.45 -13.13
C TYR A 67 12.89 -1.96 -13.05
N LYS A 68 12.15 -2.67 -13.90
CA LYS A 68 12.16 -4.13 -13.98
C LYS A 68 13.16 -4.60 -15.04
N PRO A 69 14.24 -5.32 -14.67
CA PRO A 69 15.28 -5.71 -15.61
C PRO A 69 14.81 -6.79 -16.60
N GLY A 70 15.21 -6.64 -17.87
CA GLY A 70 15.01 -7.62 -18.94
C GLY A 70 16.09 -8.69 -18.91
N ILE A 71 15.80 -9.85 -18.32
CA ILE A 71 16.79 -10.95 -18.19
C ILE A 71 16.96 -11.72 -19.50
N LYS A 72 15.88 -11.86 -20.27
CA LYS A 72 15.89 -12.51 -21.58
C LYS A 72 15.22 -11.59 -22.58
N GLU A 73 15.91 -11.34 -23.68
CA GLU A 73 15.50 -10.39 -24.71
C GLU A 73 14.09 -10.70 -25.26
N ASP A 74 13.82 -11.96 -25.62
CA ASP A 74 12.52 -12.40 -26.15
C ASP A 74 11.37 -12.30 -25.14
N LEU A 75 11.68 -12.45 -23.85
CA LEU A 75 10.71 -12.30 -22.76
C LEU A 75 10.43 -10.84 -22.46
N PHE A 76 11.49 -10.02 -22.47
CA PHE A 76 11.42 -8.59 -22.24
C PHE A 76 10.57 -7.91 -23.32
N GLU A 77 10.89 -8.14 -24.60
CA GLU A 77 10.16 -7.50 -25.71
C GLU A 77 8.68 -7.93 -25.76
N ARG A 78 8.37 -9.17 -25.36
CA ARG A 78 6.98 -9.63 -25.20
C ARG A 78 6.23 -8.86 -24.13
N GLU A 79 6.82 -8.73 -22.94
CA GLU A 79 6.19 -8.01 -21.84
C GLU A 79 6.07 -6.51 -22.15
N LYS A 80 7.12 -5.91 -22.74
CA LYS A 80 7.14 -4.53 -23.22
C LYS A 80 5.99 -4.27 -24.20
N SER A 81 5.89 -5.08 -25.26
CA SER A 81 4.84 -4.95 -26.27
C SER A 81 3.44 -5.07 -25.68
N PHE A 82 3.26 -5.92 -24.67
CA PHE A 82 1.97 -6.05 -23.99
C PHE A 82 1.61 -4.79 -23.20
N TYR A 83 2.55 -4.21 -22.44
CA TYR A 83 2.33 -2.95 -21.74
C TYR A 83 2.11 -1.77 -22.69
N GLU A 84 2.83 -1.70 -23.81
CA GLU A 84 2.59 -0.71 -24.87
C GLU A 84 1.18 -0.81 -25.42
N LYS A 85 0.67 -2.04 -25.66
CA LYS A 85 -0.73 -2.26 -26.06
C LYS A 85 -1.72 -1.80 -25.01
N ILE A 86 -1.49 -2.09 -23.72
CA ILE A 86 -2.33 -1.58 -22.63
C ILE A 86 -2.39 -0.04 -22.65
N LYS A 87 -1.25 0.62 -22.89
CA LYS A 87 -1.14 2.08 -22.89
C LYS A 87 -1.77 2.76 -24.10
N THR A 88 -1.69 2.15 -25.28
CA THR A 88 -1.98 2.80 -26.57
C THR A 88 -3.22 2.28 -27.28
N SER A 89 -3.74 1.12 -26.91
CA SER A 89 -4.85 0.48 -27.63
C SER A 89 -6.21 1.07 -27.27
N ASP A 90 -7.05 1.26 -28.29
CA ASP A 90 -8.45 1.62 -28.13
C ASP A 90 -9.38 0.41 -27.89
N ASN A 91 -8.86 -0.81 -27.87
CA ASN A 91 -9.67 -2.00 -27.59
C ASN A 91 -10.05 -2.06 -26.10
N GLU A 92 -11.33 -2.37 -25.84
CA GLU A 92 -11.92 -2.32 -24.50
C GLU A 92 -11.26 -3.27 -23.49
N VAL A 93 -10.73 -4.42 -23.94
CA VAL A 93 -9.99 -5.37 -23.08
C VAL A 93 -8.72 -4.71 -22.56
N TYR A 94 -7.96 -4.03 -23.42
CA TYR A 94 -6.73 -3.33 -23.02
C TYR A 94 -7.01 -2.08 -22.18
N LYS A 95 -8.07 -1.32 -22.48
CA LYS A 95 -8.53 -0.21 -21.61
C LYS A 95 -8.94 -0.68 -20.22
N ALA A 96 -9.60 -1.85 -20.12
CA ALA A 96 -9.93 -2.45 -18.84
C ALA A 96 -8.67 -2.84 -18.07
N LEU A 97 -7.69 -3.47 -18.74
CA LEU A 97 -6.40 -3.81 -18.15
C LEU A 97 -5.64 -2.59 -17.62
N ALA A 98 -5.66 -1.45 -18.31
CA ALA A 98 -4.99 -0.23 -17.86
C ALA A 98 -5.37 0.19 -16.42
N ARG A 99 -6.60 -0.11 -15.98
CA ARG A 99 -7.06 0.15 -14.60
C ARG A 99 -6.57 -0.90 -13.60
N LEU A 100 -6.35 -2.14 -14.06
CA LEU A 100 -6.01 -3.30 -13.24
C LEU A 100 -4.50 -3.54 -13.11
N THR A 101 -3.66 -2.87 -13.91
CA THR A 101 -2.20 -3.01 -13.88
C THR A 101 -1.51 -1.76 -13.32
N PRO A 102 -0.21 -1.83 -12.96
CA PRO A 102 0.60 -0.63 -12.78
C PRO A 102 0.66 0.15 -14.10
N GLU A 103 0.75 1.47 -14.01
CA GLU A 103 0.95 2.31 -15.18
C GLU A 103 2.30 2.00 -15.84
N TYR A 104 2.28 1.87 -17.17
CA TYR A 104 3.50 1.74 -17.96
C TYR A 104 3.99 3.11 -18.41
N VAL A 105 5.17 3.49 -17.94
CA VAL A 105 5.79 4.77 -18.33
C VAL A 105 6.53 4.62 -19.65
N GLY A 106 7.35 3.58 -19.77
CA GLY A 106 8.17 3.32 -20.95
C GLY A 106 9.22 2.24 -20.67
N SER A 107 10.27 2.21 -21.49
CA SER A 107 11.45 1.36 -21.27
C SER A 107 12.71 2.21 -21.27
N GLY A 108 13.72 1.81 -20.51
CA GLY A 108 15.03 2.44 -20.47
C GLY A 108 16.16 1.41 -20.55
N GLU A 109 17.39 1.88 -20.62
CA GLU A 109 18.59 1.03 -20.66
C GLU A 109 19.65 1.63 -19.74
N PHE A 110 20.32 0.77 -18.99
CA PHE A 110 21.49 1.12 -18.17
C PHE A 110 22.64 0.18 -18.51
N ILE A 111 23.87 0.63 -18.32
CA ILE A 111 25.04 -0.23 -18.47
C ILE A 111 25.25 -0.99 -17.16
N PHE A 112 25.11 -2.32 -17.18
CA PHE A 112 25.37 -3.19 -16.04
C PHE A 112 26.44 -4.20 -16.40
N MET A 113 27.52 -4.27 -15.60
CA MET A 113 28.67 -5.16 -15.86
C MET A 113 29.23 -5.02 -17.30
N LYS A 114 29.39 -3.77 -17.77
CA LYS A 114 29.87 -3.43 -19.12
C LYS A 114 28.97 -3.93 -20.28
N LYS A 115 27.71 -4.26 -19.99
CA LYS A 115 26.72 -4.66 -21.00
C LYS A 115 25.45 -3.82 -20.87
N PRO A 116 24.76 -3.53 -21.98
CA PRO A 116 23.45 -2.90 -21.92
C PRO A 116 22.45 -3.84 -21.24
N LEU A 117 21.71 -3.31 -20.27
CA LEU A 117 20.61 -3.99 -19.59
C LEU A 117 19.36 -3.14 -19.73
N LYS A 118 18.35 -3.71 -20.40
CA LYS A 118 17.06 -3.07 -20.62
C LYS A 118 16.17 -3.16 -19.39
N PHE A 119 15.33 -2.16 -19.18
CA PHE A 119 14.38 -2.07 -18.09
C PHE A 119 12.98 -1.66 -18.58
N LEU A 120 11.95 -2.28 -18.02
CA LEU A 120 10.58 -1.75 -18.07
C LEU A 120 10.41 -0.75 -16.93
N ILE A 121 9.84 0.41 -17.22
CA ILE A 121 9.57 1.46 -16.25
C ILE A 121 8.07 1.43 -15.94
N LEU A 122 7.75 1.05 -14.71
CA LEU A 122 6.38 0.83 -14.23
C LEU A 122 6.11 1.71 -13.02
N GLN A 123 4.84 2.06 -12.77
CA GLN A 123 4.44 2.68 -11.51
C GLN A 123 4.83 1.82 -10.30
N ASP A 124 5.43 2.43 -9.29
CA ASP A 124 5.65 1.79 -8.00
C ASP A 124 4.36 1.79 -7.18
N ILE A 125 3.77 0.59 -7.03
CA ILE A 125 2.54 0.45 -6.26
C ILE A 125 2.78 0.56 -4.76
N THR A 126 4.02 0.55 -4.27
CA THR A 126 4.33 0.78 -2.84
C THR A 126 4.74 2.22 -2.55
N GLU A 127 4.72 3.10 -3.57
CA GLU A 127 5.09 4.50 -3.39
C GLU A 127 4.24 5.17 -2.31
N GLY A 128 4.92 5.83 -1.36
CA GLY A 128 4.32 6.49 -0.21
C GLY A 128 3.99 5.58 0.99
N MET A 129 4.21 4.26 0.90
CA MET A 129 4.03 3.35 2.03
C MET A 129 5.27 3.36 2.95
N ILE A 130 5.05 3.48 4.26
CA ILE A 130 6.14 3.50 5.25
C ILE A 130 6.52 2.08 5.67
N GLU A 131 5.53 1.23 5.94
CA GLU A 131 5.72 -0.18 6.31
C GLU A 131 5.00 -1.07 5.28
N PRO A 132 5.53 -1.19 4.04
CA PRO A 132 4.86 -1.90 2.96
C PRO A 132 4.80 -3.41 3.20
N CYS A 133 3.59 -3.93 3.32
CA CYS A 133 3.26 -5.34 3.22
C CYS A 133 2.99 -5.67 1.76
N VAL A 134 3.72 -6.63 1.17
CA VAL A 134 3.62 -6.96 -0.25
C VAL A 134 3.52 -8.47 -0.43
N MET A 135 2.58 -8.94 -1.24
CA MET A 135 2.42 -10.37 -1.56
C MET A 135 2.24 -10.57 -3.06
N ASP A 136 3.13 -11.36 -3.65
CA ASP A 136 2.99 -11.85 -5.02
C ASP A 136 2.20 -13.16 -5.00
N ILE A 137 1.08 -13.19 -5.72
CA ILE A 137 0.24 -14.39 -5.86
C ILE A 137 0.19 -14.76 -7.33
N LYS A 138 0.89 -15.83 -7.70
CA LYS A 138 0.91 -16.35 -9.06
C LYS A 138 -0.33 -17.19 -9.32
N ILE A 139 -1.15 -16.75 -10.27
CA ILE A 139 -2.45 -17.35 -10.55
C ILE A 139 -2.31 -18.42 -11.64
N GLY A 140 -3.06 -19.51 -11.46
CA GLY A 140 -3.18 -20.60 -12.42
C GLY A 140 -2.55 -21.91 -11.94
N LYS A 141 -3.27 -23.00 -12.19
CA LYS A 141 -2.78 -24.37 -11.98
C LYS A 141 -1.66 -24.71 -12.98
N ARG A 142 -1.83 -24.24 -14.22
CA ARG A 142 -0.83 -24.30 -15.29
C ARG A 142 -0.10 -22.96 -15.39
N THR A 143 1.24 -23.00 -15.27
CA THR A 143 2.10 -21.80 -15.30
C THR A 143 3.04 -21.75 -16.52
N TRP A 144 2.95 -22.71 -17.44
CA TRP A 144 3.69 -22.70 -18.70
C TRP A 144 2.81 -22.27 -19.87
N ASP A 145 3.40 -21.44 -20.73
CA ASP A 145 2.77 -20.88 -21.92
C ASP A 145 2.73 -21.88 -23.11
N PRO A 146 1.95 -21.62 -24.18
CA PRO A 146 1.85 -22.54 -25.33
C PRO A 146 3.18 -22.81 -26.05
N LEU A 147 4.13 -21.87 -26.01
CA LEU A 147 5.45 -22.00 -26.66
C LEU A 147 6.48 -22.73 -25.78
N ALA A 148 6.12 -23.12 -24.56
CA ALA A 148 7.03 -23.82 -23.65
C ALA A 148 7.40 -25.22 -24.19
N GLY A 149 8.69 -25.51 -24.33
CA GLY A 149 9.17 -26.86 -24.66
C GLY A 149 8.95 -27.87 -23.52
N PRO A 150 9.04 -29.19 -23.77
CA PRO A 150 8.73 -30.24 -22.79
C PRO A 150 9.47 -30.10 -21.46
N ALA A 151 10.77 -29.78 -21.49
CA ALA A 151 11.56 -29.58 -20.29
C ALA A 151 11.09 -28.38 -19.44
N LYS A 152 10.68 -27.27 -20.09
CA LYS A 152 10.12 -26.09 -19.40
C LYS A 152 8.77 -26.44 -18.75
N LYS A 153 7.91 -27.18 -19.46
CA LYS A 153 6.61 -27.64 -18.91
C LYS A 153 6.80 -28.49 -17.66
N LEU A 154 7.64 -29.53 -17.72
CA LEU A 154 7.95 -30.40 -16.58
C LEU A 154 8.49 -29.61 -15.37
N LYS A 155 9.41 -28.67 -15.63
CA LYS A 155 9.97 -27.81 -14.57
C LYS A 155 8.92 -26.92 -13.92
N GLU A 156 8.04 -26.31 -14.71
CA GLU A 156 6.96 -25.46 -14.19
C GLU A 156 5.88 -26.28 -13.46
N ASP A 157 5.55 -27.48 -13.93
CA ASP A 157 4.59 -28.37 -13.27
C ASP A 157 5.10 -28.88 -11.92
N PHE A 158 6.41 -29.07 -11.77
CA PHE A 158 7.01 -29.49 -10.51
C PHE A 158 7.09 -28.37 -9.46
N LYS A 159 7.27 -27.11 -9.89
CA LYS A 159 7.30 -25.97 -8.98
C LYS A 159 5.93 -25.78 -8.32
N TYR A 160 5.91 -25.62 -6.99
CA TYR A 160 4.68 -25.36 -6.22
C TYR A 160 3.55 -26.36 -6.53
N LYS A 161 3.89 -27.61 -6.88
CA LYS A 161 2.95 -28.58 -7.44
C LYS A 161 1.72 -28.74 -6.55
N GLU A 162 1.91 -29.08 -5.28
CA GLU A 162 0.80 -29.29 -4.34
C GLU A 162 -0.09 -28.06 -4.22
N MET A 163 0.52 -26.88 -3.99
CA MET A 163 -0.19 -25.60 -3.92
C MET A 163 -1.06 -25.31 -5.15
N LYS A 164 -0.47 -25.40 -6.34
CA LYS A 164 -1.17 -25.13 -7.61
C LYS A 164 -2.26 -26.16 -7.91
N GLN A 165 -2.06 -27.42 -7.54
CA GLN A 165 -3.05 -28.47 -7.79
C GLN A 165 -4.27 -28.32 -6.88
N THR A 166 -4.07 -27.90 -5.62
CA THR A 166 -5.15 -27.71 -4.64
C THR A 166 -5.87 -26.37 -4.81
N HIS A 167 -5.13 -25.26 -4.93
CA HIS A 167 -5.70 -23.91 -4.85
C HIS A 167 -5.74 -23.18 -6.20
N SER A 168 -5.16 -23.75 -7.25
CA SER A 168 -5.03 -23.11 -8.57
C SER A 168 -4.26 -21.78 -8.56
N PHE A 169 -3.41 -21.57 -7.55
CA PHE A 169 -2.43 -20.50 -7.48
C PHE A 169 -1.26 -20.91 -6.57
N CYS A 170 -0.19 -20.13 -6.53
CA CYS A 170 0.84 -20.24 -5.50
C CYS A 170 1.35 -18.85 -5.06
N ILE A 171 2.11 -18.80 -3.96
CA ILE A 171 2.71 -17.56 -3.44
C ILE A 171 4.24 -17.67 -3.63
N PRO A 172 4.82 -17.04 -4.67
CA PRO A 172 6.27 -17.04 -4.87
C PRO A 172 7.04 -16.28 -3.80
N GLY A 173 6.41 -15.34 -3.11
CA GLY A 173 7.02 -14.63 -2.00
C GLY A 173 6.13 -13.51 -1.48
N PHE A 174 6.37 -13.12 -0.24
CA PHE A 174 5.62 -12.06 0.42
C PHE A 174 6.42 -11.49 1.59
N GLN A 175 6.04 -10.30 2.03
CA GLN A 175 6.51 -9.69 3.25
C GLN A 175 5.37 -8.98 3.97
N TYR A 176 5.45 -8.91 5.28
CA TYR A 176 4.54 -8.09 6.07
C TYR A 176 5.21 -7.60 7.35
N TYR A 177 4.81 -6.42 7.82
CA TYR A 177 5.15 -5.92 9.14
C TYR A 177 4.08 -6.39 10.13
N ASP A 178 4.51 -7.05 11.21
CA ASP A 178 3.65 -7.42 12.33
C ASP A 178 3.21 -6.15 13.08
N VAL A 179 1.89 -5.96 13.21
CA VAL A 179 1.30 -4.78 13.85
C VAL A 179 1.68 -4.64 15.33
N MET A 180 1.96 -5.75 16.03
CA MET A 180 2.19 -5.78 17.47
C MET A 180 3.60 -5.36 17.85
N ASN A 181 4.60 -5.84 17.12
CA ASN A 181 6.03 -5.63 17.46
C ASN A 181 6.79 -4.82 16.39
N GLY A 182 6.18 -4.54 15.24
CA GLY A 182 6.79 -3.80 14.13
C GLY A 182 7.85 -4.59 13.34
N VAL A 183 7.99 -5.90 13.57
CA VAL A 183 8.99 -6.74 12.90
C VAL A 183 8.56 -7.02 11.46
N LEU A 184 9.49 -6.83 10.53
CA LEU A 184 9.32 -7.25 9.14
C LEU A 184 9.58 -8.75 9.00
N HIS A 185 8.56 -9.48 8.55
CA HIS A 185 8.68 -10.87 8.12
C HIS A 185 8.75 -10.92 6.59
N LYS A 186 9.81 -11.52 6.04
CA LYS A 186 10.01 -11.66 4.59
C LYS A 186 10.22 -13.12 4.22
N PHE A 187 9.44 -13.60 3.25
CA PHE A 187 9.42 -14.99 2.81
C PHE A 187 9.63 -15.06 1.30
N ASP A 188 10.54 -15.93 0.88
CA ASP A 188 11.00 -16.04 -0.50
C ASP A 188 10.39 -17.25 -1.23
N LYS A 189 10.85 -17.46 -2.47
CA LYS A 189 10.49 -18.60 -3.32
C LYS A 189 10.82 -19.96 -2.69
N ASN A 190 11.78 -20.03 -1.77
CA ASN A 190 12.15 -21.28 -1.12
C ASN A 190 11.15 -21.62 -0.03
N TYR A 191 10.68 -20.62 0.72
CA TYR A 191 9.56 -20.78 1.64
C TYR A 191 8.30 -21.23 0.89
N GLY A 192 7.90 -20.51 -0.16
CA GLY A 192 6.67 -20.82 -0.91
C GLY A 192 6.65 -22.22 -1.52
N LYS A 193 7.81 -22.75 -1.96
CA LYS A 193 7.91 -24.13 -2.51
C LYS A 193 7.74 -25.22 -1.46
N LYS A 194 8.03 -24.93 -0.19
CA LYS A 194 7.89 -25.86 0.94
C LYS A 194 6.53 -25.75 1.63
N MET A 195 5.73 -24.75 1.27
CA MET A 195 4.42 -24.49 1.83
C MET A 195 3.44 -25.62 1.49
N LYS A 196 2.67 -26.06 2.49
CA LYS A 196 1.62 -27.07 2.31
C LYS A 196 0.31 -26.38 1.92
N PRO A 197 -0.57 -27.03 1.12
CA PRO A 197 -1.85 -26.45 0.75
C PRO A 197 -2.71 -25.99 1.94
N ASP A 198 -2.70 -26.74 3.04
CA ASP A 198 -3.56 -26.44 4.20
C ASP A 198 -3.11 -25.20 4.97
N SER A 199 -1.85 -24.76 4.83
CA SER A 199 -1.36 -23.57 5.54
C SER A 199 -1.74 -22.26 4.86
N ILE A 200 -2.39 -22.28 3.70
CA ILE A 200 -2.65 -21.06 2.92
C ILE A 200 -3.50 -20.04 3.68
N PHE A 201 -4.47 -20.53 4.45
CA PHE A 201 -5.36 -19.69 5.25
C PHE A 201 -4.57 -18.92 6.30
N GLU A 202 -3.70 -19.59 7.06
CA GLU A 202 -2.85 -18.97 8.08
C GLU A 202 -1.80 -18.02 7.50
N VAL A 203 -1.28 -18.32 6.30
CA VAL A 203 -0.37 -17.40 5.58
C VAL A 203 -1.07 -16.10 5.21
N LEU A 204 -2.26 -16.18 4.61
CA LEU A 204 -3.05 -14.99 4.25
C LEU A 204 -3.56 -14.25 5.49
N ARG A 205 -3.91 -14.99 6.55
CA ARG A 205 -4.29 -14.44 7.86
C ARG A 205 -3.16 -13.61 8.47
N SER A 206 -1.95 -14.16 8.50
CA SER A 206 -0.75 -13.49 9.01
C SER A 206 -0.39 -12.27 8.16
N PHE A 207 -0.42 -12.42 6.82
CA PHE A 207 -0.17 -11.31 5.89
C PHE A 207 -1.13 -10.14 6.10
N CYS A 208 -2.39 -10.39 6.48
CA CYS A 208 -3.38 -9.35 6.76
C CYS A 208 -3.40 -8.89 8.22
N ASN A 209 -2.44 -9.33 9.05
CA ASN A 209 -2.39 -9.03 10.49
C ASN A 209 -3.69 -9.40 11.25
N ILE A 210 -4.36 -10.49 10.85
CA ILE A 210 -5.60 -10.95 11.48
C ILE A 210 -5.25 -11.80 12.70
N THR A 211 -5.63 -11.34 13.89
CA THR A 211 -5.40 -12.06 15.16
C THR A 211 -6.71 -12.67 15.68
N SER A 212 -6.67 -13.39 16.80
CA SER A 212 -7.90 -13.89 17.45
C SER A 212 -8.75 -12.76 18.04
N GLY A 213 -8.14 -11.61 18.34
CA GLY A 213 -8.82 -10.47 18.98
C GLY A 213 -9.17 -9.33 18.04
N HIS A 214 -8.65 -9.32 16.81
CA HIS A 214 -8.88 -8.21 15.88
C HIS A 214 -8.79 -8.64 14.41
N LEU A 215 -9.73 -8.11 13.61
CA LEU A 215 -9.79 -8.20 12.16
C LEU A 215 -10.11 -6.80 11.62
N CYS A 216 -9.16 -6.18 10.92
CA CYS A 216 -9.44 -4.94 10.19
C CYS A 216 -10.30 -5.26 8.95
N ARG A 217 -11.63 -5.20 9.09
CA ARG A 217 -12.57 -5.47 8.00
C ARG A 217 -12.33 -4.55 6.80
N CYS A 218 -11.93 -3.31 7.04
CA CYS A 218 -11.62 -2.32 6.00
C CYS A 218 -10.47 -2.76 5.07
N LEU A 219 -9.44 -3.43 5.61
CA LEU A 219 -8.34 -4.01 4.81
C LEU A 219 -8.88 -5.09 3.87
N VAL A 220 -9.54 -6.09 4.46
CA VAL A 220 -10.03 -7.26 3.72
C VAL A 220 -11.06 -6.87 2.65
N VAL A 221 -11.98 -5.95 2.97
CA VAL A 221 -12.97 -5.45 2.02
C VAL A 221 -12.33 -4.69 0.84
N GLN A 222 -11.28 -3.89 1.06
CA GLN A 222 -10.58 -3.21 -0.03
C GLN A 222 -9.81 -4.18 -0.94
N ILE A 223 -9.19 -5.22 -0.36
CA ILE A 223 -8.57 -6.30 -1.14
C ILE A 223 -9.65 -7.00 -1.98
N LEU A 224 -10.76 -7.42 -1.36
CA LEU A 224 -11.86 -8.09 -2.05
C LEU A 224 -12.47 -7.24 -3.16
N ALA A 225 -12.71 -5.95 -2.92
CA ALA A 225 -13.22 -5.03 -3.94
C ALA A 225 -12.33 -5.02 -5.20
N SER A 226 -11.01 -4.99 -5.00
CA SER A 226 -10.06 -5.01 -6.11
C SER A 226 -10.01 -6.38 -6.80
N LEU A 227 -10.07 -7.48 -6.03
CA LEU A 227 -10.12 -8.83 -6.59
C LEU A 227 -11.41 -9.08 -7.39
N TRP A 228 -12.55 -8.55 -6.96
CA TRP A 228 -13.81 -8.63 -7.72
C TRP A 228 -13.76 -7.82 -9.00
N GLU A 229 -13.04 -6.70 -9.05
CA GLU A 229 -12.82 -5.95 -10.29
C GLU A 229 -12.01 -6.79 -11.30
N ILE A 230 -10.93 -7.43 -10.84
CA ILE A 230 -10.15 -8.38 -11.64
C ILE A 230 -11.02 -9.58 -12.07
N LEU A 231 -11.86 -10.10 -11.17
CA LEU A 231 -12.76 -11.22 -11.48
C LEU A 231 -13.76 -10.84 -12.56
N SER A 232 -14.34 -9.64 -12.48
CA SER A 232 -15.22 -9.10 -13.51
C SER A 232 -14.52 -9.10 -14.86
N PHE A 233 -13.30 -8.57 -14.94
CA PHE A 233 -12.50 -8.59 -16.18
C PHE A 233 -12.35 -10.01 -16.75
N PHE A 234 -11.94 -10.99 -15.94
CA PHE A 234 -11.75 -12.38 -16.39
C PHE A 234 -13.02 -13.13 -16.75
N ARG A 235 -14.20 -12.68 -16.28
CA ARG A 235 -15.50 -13.25 -16.66
C ARG A 235 -16.00 -12.75 -18.01
N PHE A 236 -15.58 -11.55 -18.44
CA PHE A 236 -16.05 -10.94 -19.68
C PHE A 236 -15.05 -11.02 -20.82
N GLN A 237 -13.75 -10.86 -20.54
CA GLN A 237 -12.73 -10.93 -21.58
C GLN A 237 -12.57 -12.39 -22.07
N THR A 238 -12.44 -12.56 -23.38
CA THR A 238 -12.21 -13.87 -24.01
C THR A 238 -11.04 -13.87 -24.99
N ASP A 239 -10.36 -12.74 -25.14
CA ASP A 239 -9.33 -12.53 -26.16
C ASP A 239 -7.92 -12.92 -25.67
N LEU A 240 -7.72 -13.00 -24.35
CA LEU A 240 -6.40 -13.15 -23.75
C LEU A 240 -6.33 -14.34 -22.77
N ARG A 241 -5.19 -15.03 -22.79
CA ARG A 241 -4.81 -16.08 -21.85
C ARG A 241 -3.57 -15.68 -21.08
N PHE A 242 -3.63 -15.81 -19.76
CA PHE A 242 -2.62 -15.37 -18.82
C PHE A 242 -1.95 -16.59 -18.19
N TYR A 243 -0.65 -16.77 -18.46
CA TYR A 243 0.15 -17.82 -17.84
C TYR A 243 1.23 -17.19 -16.99
N SER A 244 1.53 -17.78 -15.82
CA SER A 244 2.63 -17.33 -14.96
C SER A 244 2.57 -15.88 -14.45
N SER A 245 1.50 -15.14 -14.76
CA SER A 245 1.22 -13.80 -14.25
C SER A 245 0.74 -13.84 -12.81
N SER A 246 0.90 -12.72 -12.11
CA SER A 246 0.57 -12.61 -10.70
C SER A 246 -0.43 -11.49 -10.41
N ILE A 247 -1.09 -11.61 -9.26
CA ILE A 247 -1.74 -10.50 -8.57
C ILE A 247 -0.80 -10.07 -7.45
N LEU A 248 -0.41 -8.80 -7.45
CA LEU A 248 0.41 -8.19 -6.41
C LEU A 248 -0.51 -7.41 -5.47
N ILE A 249 -0.54 -7.81 -4.20
CA ILE A 249 -1.27 -7.11 -3.14
C ILE A 249 -0.25 -6.30 -2.33
N ALA A 250 -0.50 -5.02 -2.12
CA ALA A 250 0.29 -4.15 -1.29
C ALA A 250 -0.58 -3.32 -0.33
N TYR A 251 -0.16 -3.18 0.92
CA TYR A 251 -0.76 -2.21 1.86
C TYR A 251 0.26 -1.69 2.87
N ASP A 252 -0.05 -0.56 3.53
CA ASP A 252 0.84 0.04 4.54
C ASP A 252 0.42 -0.33 5.97
N THR A 253 1.27 -1.06 6.69
CA THR A 253 1.02 -1.40 8.11
C THR A 253 0.99 -0.18 9.01
N LYS A 254 1.74 0.88 8.69
CA LYS A 254 1.72 2.12 9.50
C LYS A 254 0.32 2.73 9.52
N ARG A 255 -0.39 2.67 8.39
CA ARG A 255 -1.78 3.10 8.28
C ARG A 255 -2.76 2.11 8.91
N LEU A 256 -2.50 0.81 8.76
CA LEU A 256 -3.29 -0.22 9.44
C LEU A 256 -3.31 0.02 10.96
N LYS A 257 -2.14 0.23 11.59
CA LYS A 257 -2.03 0.54 13.03
C LYS A 257 -2.91 1.73 13.46
N LYS A 258 -2.94 2.80 12.65
CA LYS A 258 -3.79 3.99 12.91
C LYS A 258 -5.28 3.68 12.86
N LEU A 259 -5.71 2.83 11.91
CA LEU A 259 -7.10 2.40 11.80
C LEU A 259 -7.51 1.53 12.99
N ILE A 260 -6.65 0.59 13.40
CA ILE A 260 -6.89 -0.26 14.58
C ILE A 260 -7.07 0.61 15.84
N ALA A 261 -6.14 1.54 16.07
CA ALA A 261 -6.22 2.45 17.22
C ALA A 261 -7.50 3.31 17.22
N LYS A 262 -7.95 3.76 16.03
CA LYS A 262 -9.19 4.52 15.88
C LYS A 262 -10.43 3.67 16.17
N GLU A 263 -10.48 2.44 15.64
CA GLU A 263 -11.57 1.48 15.92
C GLU A 263 -11.69 1.23 17.44
N SER A 264 -10.56 0.99 18.12
CA SER A 264 -10.54 0.80 19.58
C SER A 264 -10.99 2.05 20.36
N ALA A 265 -10.65 3.25 19.89
CA ALA A 265 -11.08 4.49 20.51
C ALA A 265 -12.58 4.75 20.31
N ASP A 266 -13.13 4.44 19.13
CA ASP A 266 -14.56 4.59 18.82
C ASP A 266 -15.42 3.60 19.62
N GLU A 267 -14.93 2.37 19.83
CA GLU A 267 -15.56 1.37 20.72
C GLU A 267 -15.60 1.85 22.18
N CYS A 268 -14.48 2.40 22.70
CA CYS A 268 -14.42 2.95 24.05
C CYS A 268 -15.37 4.17 24.23
N ASN A 269 -15.59 4.93 23.16
CA ASN A 269 -16.47 6.10 23.15
C ASN A 269 -17.94 5.77 22.79
N GLY A 270 -18.31 4.49 22.63
CA GLY A 270 -19.68 4.06 22.36
C GLY A 270 -20.24 4.50 21.00
N ARG A 271 -19.39 4.88 20.04
CA ARG A 271 -19.80 5.28 18.69
C ARG A 271 -19.73 4.10 17.72
N LEU A 272 -20.54 3.08 17.96
CA LEU A 272 -20.77 2.06 16.93
C LEU A 272 -21.61 2.70 15.83
N TYR A 273 -21.10 2.71 14.60
CA TYR A 273 -21.86 3.07 13.42
C TYR A 273 -23.01 2.06 13.24
N GLU A 274 -24.21 2.40 13.71
CA GLU A 274 -25.43 1.79 13.19
C GLU A 274 -25.54 2.16 11.71
N LEU A 275 -25.01 1.30 10.84
CA LEU A 275 -25.46 1.22 9.46
C LEU A 275 -26.89 0.66 9.48
N ASN A 276 -27.85 1.48 9.92
CA ASN A 276 -29.27 1.21 9.71
C ASN A 276 -29.55 1.42 8.22
N PRO A 277 -29.80 0.36 7.43
CA PRO A 277 -30.40 0.56 6.12
C PRO A 277 -31.81 1.07 6.42
N ARG A 278 -32.10 2.33 6.08
CA ARG A 278 -33.50 2.76 5.95
C ARG A 278 -34.10 1.96 4.80
N VAL A 279 -34.59 0.75 5.11
CA VAL A 279 -35.52 0.03 4.27
C VAL A 279 -36.77 0.89 4.26
N GLY A 280 -36.90 1.69 3.20
CA GLY A 280 -38.15 2.36 2.89
C GLY A 280 -39.24 1.29 2.86
N SER A 281 -40.25 1.46 3.70
CA SER A 281 -41.45 0.64 3.65
C SER A 281 -41.97 0.58 2.21
N PRO A 282 -42.41 -0.57 1.70
CA PRO A 282 -42.95 -0.63 0.35
C PRO A 282 -44.24 0.17 0.32
N MET A 283 -44.28 1.23 -0.50
CA MET A 283 -45.55 1.81 -0.94
C MET A 283 -46.26 0.75 -1.78
N VAL A 284 -47.30 0.16 -1.19
CA VAL A 284 -48.26 -0.65 -1.93
C VAL A 284 -49.04 0.29 -2.85
N LEU A 285 -48.84 0.08 -4.15
CA LEU A 285 -49.63 0.69 -5.22
C LEU A 285 -50.96 -0.08 -5.31
N SER A 286 -52.07 0.58 -4.99
CA SER A 286 -53.41 0.12 -5.37
C SER A 286 -54.14 1.22 -6.14
N SER A 287 -54.54 0.85 -7.36
CA SER A 287 -55.15 1.70 -8.40
C SER A 287 -56.65 1.97 -8.12
N PRO A 288 -57.37 2.74 -8.97
CA PRO A 288 -58.23 3.84 -8.52
C PRO A 288 -59.73 3.49 -8.50
N SER A 289 -60.50 4.25 -7.72
CA SER A 289 -61.96 4.33 -7.90
C SER A 289 -62.49 5.74 -7.64
N HIS A 290 -63.54 6.06 -8.40
CA HIS A 290 -64.09 7.37 -8.74
C HIS A 290 -64.78 8.15 -7.59
N SER A 291 -64.98 9.45 -7.89
CA SER A 291 -65.99 10.40 -7.38
C SER A 291 -65.66 11.13 -6.07
N ALA A 292 -66.00 12.40 -5.83
CA ALA A 292 -66.42 13.55 -6.63
C ALA A 292 -66.35 14.81 -5.72
N TYR A 293 -66.43 15.99 -6.35
CA TYR A 293 -66.81 17.30 -5.77
C TYR A 293 -65.87 18.09 -4.84
N SER A 294 -65.47 19.24 -5.40
CA SER A 294 -65.63 20.61 -4.86
C SER A 294 -64.61 21.25 -3.92
N SER A 295 -64.00 22.31 -4.48
CA SER A 295 -63.78 23.67 -3.93
C SER A 295 -62.96 23.89 -2.66
N GLY A 296 -61.94 24.74 -2.75
CA GLY A 296 -61.45 25.51 -1.60
C GLY A 296 -60.06 26.11 -1.78
N PHE A 297 -60.00 27.40 -2.07
CA PHE A 297 -58.81 28.26 -2.05
C PHE A 297 -58.03 28.19 -0.72
N ASN A 298 -56.69 28.24 -0.78
CA ASN A 298 -55.85 29.31 -0.21
C ASN A 298 -54.34 28.97 -0.24
N SER A 299 -53.57 29.81 -0.92
CA SER A 299 -52.15 30.11 -0.57
C SER A 299 -52.15 31.31 0.41
N PRO A 300 -51.04 31.84 0.98
CA PRO A 300 -49.63 31.39 1.04
C PRO A 300 -48.99 31.53 2.45
N ARG A 301 -47.74 31.03 2.64
CA ARG A 301 -46.60 31.81 3.20
C ARG A 301 -45.35 30.97 3.45
N CYS A 302 -44.26 31.39 2.81
CA CYS A 302 -42.89 31.19 3.25
C CYS A 302 -42.58 32.06 4.48
N MET A 303 -41.79 31.56 5.42
CA MET A 303 -40.92 32.33 6.32
C MET A 303 -39.69 31.48 6.70
N SER A 304 -38.54 32.17 6.75
CA SER A 304 -37.15 31.72 6.87
C SER A 304 -36.76 31.22 8.28
N PRO A 305 -35.57 30.61 8.46
CA PRO A 305 -35.17 29.96 9.72
C PRO A 305 -34.51 30.91 10.72
N LEU A 306 -34.73 30.66 12.01
CA LEU A 306 -34.10 31.35 13.13
C LEU A 306 -32.79 30.67 13.57
N SER A 307 -31.83 31.54 13.88
CA SER A 307 -30.49 31.34 14.42
C SER A 307 -30.46 30.93 15.90
N LEU A 308 -29.50 30.07 16.27
CA LEU A 308 -29.09 29.84 17.67
C LEU A 308 -27.65 30.36 17.88
N SER A 309 -27.52 31.27 18.85
CA SER A 309 -26.26 31.85 19.35
C SER A 309 -25.71 31.03 20.53
N PRO A 310 -24.38 30.96 20.74
CA PRO A 310 -23.75 30.26 21.86
C PRO A 310 -23.64 31.13 23.13
N ALA A 311 -23.58 30.46 24.28
CA ALA A 311 -23.58 31.05 25.61
C ALA A 311 -22.19 31.56 26.07
N SER A 312 -22.26 32.63 26.85
CA SER A 312 -21.24 33.51 27.43
C SER A 312 -20.09 32.86 28.22
N ASN A 313 -18.85 33.29 27.92
CA ASN A 313 -17.74 33.30 28.87
C ASN A 313 -17.56 34.72 29.43
N GLN A 314 -17.67 34.87 30.75
CA GLN A 314 -17.45 36.13 31.45
C GLN A 314 -15.94 36.37 31.66
N PHE A 315 -15.47 37.49 31.10
CA PHE A 315 -14.15 38.08 31.32
C PHE A 315 -14.13 38.85 32.65
N LEU A 316 -13.15 38.56 33.52
CA LEU A 316 -12.79 39.40 34.67
C LEU A 316 -11.66 40.36 34.29
N LYS A 317 -11.91 41.65 34.56
CA LYS A 317 -11.05 42.81 34.27
C LYS A 317 -9.80 42.84 35.15
N ILE A 318 -8.68 43.20 34.53
CA ILE A 318 -7.41 43.58 35.15
C ILE A 318 -7.37 45.12 35.31
N ASN A 319 -7.00 45.60 36.50
CA ASN A 319 -6.53 46.94 36.87
C ASN A 319 -5.67 46.73 38.13
N GLY A 320 -4.47 47.27 38.40
CA GLY A 320 -3.53 48.17 37.75
C GLY A 320 -2.46 48.59 38.80
N LYS A 321 -1.25 49.00 38.33
CA LYS A 321 -0.16 49.74 39.05
C LYS A 321 0.59 48.99 40.20
N SER A 322 1.88 49.17 40.50
CA SER A 322 3.06 49.90 39.98
C SER A 322 4.33 49.48 40.79
N THR A 323 5.54 49.85 40.31
CA THR A 323 6.86 50.06 41.01
C THR A 323 7.69 48.82 41.46
N LEU A 324 8.90 48.57 40.91
CA LEU A 324 10.28 48.96 41.35
C LEU A 324 10.65 48.32 42.72
N GLU A 325 11.73 47.55 42.99
CA GLU A 325 13.17 47.62 42.65
C GLU A 325 13.93 46.27 42.90
N LYS A 326 15.24 46.30 42.58
CA LYS A 326 16.39 45.37 42.70
C LYS A 326 16.59 44.63 44.04
N SER A 327 17.17 43.41 44.03
CA SER A 327 18.62 43.16 44.31
C SER A 327 18.97 41.70 44.71
N SER A 328 20.08 41.24 44.12
CA SER A 328 21.11 40.22 44.45
C SER A 328 21.18 39.42 45.78
N SER A 329 21.82 38.25 45.62
CA SER A 329 22.83 37.52 46.44
C SER A 329 22.45 36.42 47.47
N ASP A 330 22.92 35.22 47.16
CA ASP A 330 23.82 34.30 47.92
C ASP A 330 23.45 33.52 49.22
N HIS A 331 23.85 32.23 49.16
CA HIS A 331 24.46 31.34 50.17
C HIS A 331 23.66 30.62 51.30
N SER A 332 23.48 29.31 51.09
CA SER A 332 23.90 28.13 51.91
C SER A 332 23.54 27.91 53.41
N ILE A 333 22.93 26.73 53.65
CA ILE A 333 23.26 25.64 54.61
C ILE A 333 22.75 25.67 56.09
N ASN A 334 22.14 24.52 56.43
CA ASN A 334 21.95 23.81 57.73
C ASN A 334 20.97 24.30 58.81
N GLY A 335 19.99 23.42 59.13
CA GLY A 335 20.10 22.59 60.33
C GLY A 335 19.23 22.93 61.55
N SER A 336 18.18 22.12 61.73
CA SER A 336 17.60 21.66 63.01
C SER A 336 16.67 22.56 63.86
N ASN A 337 15.40 22.18 63.78
CA ASN A 337 14.39 22.00 64.85
C ASN A 337 14.23 23.07 65.95
N ARG A 338 13.06 23.73 65.92
CA ARG A 338 12.19 23.85 67.10
C ARG A 338 10.72 24.10 66.70
N PHE A 339 9.85 23.40 67.44
CA PHE A 339 8.41 23.24 67.30
C PHE A 339 7.60 24.53 67.36
N LEU A 340 6.53 24.64 66.56
CA LEU A 340 5.20 25.08 67.00
C LEU A 340 4.11 24.44 66.12
N ASN A 341 3.15 23.82 66.81
CA ASN A 341 1.92 23.25 66.28
C ASN A 341 0.94 24.39 65.98
N ILE A 342 0.50 24.55 64.73
CA ILE A 342 -0.73 25.26 64.36
C ILE A 342 -1.39 24.46 63.23
N ASP A 343 -2.59 23.98 63.51
CA ASP A 343 -3.44 23.24 62.60
C ASP A 343 -3.95 24.11 61.43
N ASN A 344 -4.14 23.43 60.29
CA ASN A 344 -5.06 23.73 59.20
C ASN A 344 -5.01 25.12 58.52
N ASN A 345 -4.17 25.23 57.49
CA ASN A 345 -4.63 25.40 56.09
C ASN A 345 -3.43 25.59 55.15
N ASN A 346 -2.83 24.46 54.75
CA ASN A 346 -1.76 24.42 53.75
C ASN A 346 -2.35 24.40 52.33
N VAL A 347 -2.44 25.56 51.66
CA VAL A 347 -2.33 25.59 50.20
C VAL A 347 -0.83 25.55 49.87
N LYS A 348 -0.29 24.34 49.90
CA LYS A 348 1.04 24.07 49.33
C LYS A 348 0.83 24.02 47.82
N LEU A 349 1.35 24.99 47.09
CA LEU A 349 1.56 24.85 45.65
C LEU A 349 2.56 23.70 45.44
N CYS A 350 2.02 22.48 45.36
CA CYS A 350 2.74 21.34 44.85
C CYS A 350 3.06 21.66 43.39
N ARG A 351 4.29 22.07 43.10
CA ARG A 351 4.87 21.87 41.78
C ARG A 351 4.94 20.36 41.58
N THR A 352 3.88 19.80 41.01
CA THR A 352 3.92 18.47 40.40
C THR A 352 4.85 18.57 39.20
N HIS A 353 6.15 18.32 39.43
CA HIS A 353 7.04 17.92 38.35
C HIS A 353 6.59 16.52 37.92
N SER A 354 5.61 16.48 37.03
CA SER A 354 5.44 15.31 36.16
C SER A 354 6.64 15.30 35.22
N PHE A 355 7.70 14.61 35.63
CA PHE A 355 8.60 14.00 34.65
C PHE A 355 7.73 13.03 33.84
N ASP A 356 7.89 13.01 32.52
CA ASP A 356 7.10 12.24 31.54
C ASP A 356 5.85 12.91 30.94
N ASN A 357 5.85 14.24 30.81
CA ASN A 357 5.11 14.80 29.67
C ASN A 357 5.99 14.62 28.44
N ASN A 358 5.65 13.61 27.64
CA ASN A 358 6.39 13.19 26.46
C ASN A 358 6.15 14.17 25.28
N PHE A 359 6.28 15.47 25.55
CA PHE A 359 5.96 16.55 24.61
C PHE A 359 6.63 16.37 23.25
N GLU A 360 7.82 15.77 23.23
CA GLU A 360 8.54 15.47 22.00
C GLU A 360 7.88 14.32 21.21
N ARG A 361 7.46 13.23 21.88
CA ARG A 361 6.66 12.18 21.25
C ARG A 361 5.30 12.68 20.80
N ASP A 362 4.61 13.45 21.64
CA ASP A 362 3.30 14.02 21.30
C ASP A 362 3.40 14.97 20.11
N MET A 363 4.46 15.77 20.03
CA MET A 363 4.72 16.65 18.88
C MET A 363 5.06 15.85 17.61
N ILE A 364 5.80 14.74 17.72
CA ILE A 364 6.06 13.83 16.60
C ILE A 364 4.77 13.18 16.11
N GLU A 365 3.94 12.65 17.03
CA GLU A 365 2.66 12.03 16.71
C GLU A 365 1.68 13.03 16.10
N MET A 366 1.64 14.26 16.62
CA MET A 366 0.80 15.32 16.09
C MET A 366 1.26 15.75 14.69
N LYS A 367 2.59 15.86 14.47
CA LYS A 367 3.16 16.16 13.15
C LYS A 367 2.87 15.05 12.14
N ASP A 368 3.00 13.79 12.53
CA ASP A 368 2.64 12.63 11.71
C ASP A 368 1.14 12.64 11.37
N GLY A 369 0.28 12.96 12.34
CA GLY A 369 -1.17 13.07 12.14
C GLY A 369 -1.56 14.19 11.17
N TYR A 370 -0.89 15.35 11.23
CA TYR A 370 -1.09 16.43 10.27
C TYR A 370 -0.57 16.08 8.88
N ALA A 371 0.57 15.39 8.77
CA ALA A 371 1.09 14.91 7.50
C ALA A 371 0.12 13.93 6.83
N ASP A 372 -0.43 12.96 7.58
CA ASP A 372 -1.43 12.04 7.05
C ASP A 372 -2.73 12.74 6.63
N LEU A 373 -3.20 13.70 7.43
CA LEU A 373 -4.44 14.43 7.13
C LEU A 373 -4.27 15.24 5.85
N LEU A 374 -3.15 15.94 5.72
CA LEU A 374 -2.83 16.69 4.51
C LEU A 374 -2.72 15.76 3.30
N ASP A 375 -2.13 14.57 3.48
CA ASP A 375 -1.97 13.56 2.42
C ASP A 375 -3.31 12.92 1.99
N GLN A 376 -4.21 12.64 2.94
CA GLN A 376 -5.57 12.15 2.67
C GLN A 376 -6.45 13.16 1.90
N LEU A 377 -6.20 14.46 2.12
CA LEU A 377 -6.91 15.55 1.48
C LEU A 377 -6.33 15.89 0.10
N THR A 378 -5.04 15.64 -0.15
CA THR A 378 -4.34 16.08 -1.37
C THR A 378 -4.10 14.97 -2.40
N ASN A 379 -3.91 13.70 -1.99
CA ASN A 379 -3.51 12.62 -2.90
C ASN A 379 -4.54 11.48 -3.03
N LYS A 380 -5.16 11.37 -4.22
CA LYS A 380 -6.11 10.27 -4.54
C LYS A 380 -5.46 8.87 -4.50
N LEU A 381 -4.17 8.78 -4.83
CA LEU A 381 -3.34 7.56 -4.77
C LEU A 381 -2.98 7.15 -3.33
N HIS A 382 -2.92 8.11 -2.40
CA HIS A 382 -2.68 7.86 -0.98
C HIS A 382 -3.96 7.56 -0.22
N ARG A 383 -5.15 7.93 -0.74
CA ARG A 383 -6.43 7.43 -0.20
C ARG A 383 -6.52 5.90 -0.25
N ASN A 384 -5.98 5.28 -1.31
CA ASN A 384 -5.86 3.83 -1.45
C ASN A 384 -4.55 3.33 -0.84
N TRP A 385 -4.58 3.16 0.49
CA TRP A 385 -3.51 2.53 1.27
C TRP A 385 -3.46 1.01 1.11
N VAL A 386 -4.43 0.44 0.40
CA VAL A 386 -4.46 -0.93 -0.12
C VAL A 386 -4.47 -0.84 -1.64
N ARG A 387 -3.56 -1.53 -2.30
CA ARG A 387 -3.39 -1.53 -3.75
C ARG A 387 -3.24 -2.97 -4.22
N VAL A 388 -4.07 -3.39 -5.16
CA VAL A 388 -4.02 -4.73 -5.76
C VAL A 388 -3.93 -4.57 -7.27
N LYS A 389 -2.90 -5.14 -7.88
CA LYS A 389 -2.62 -4.97 -9.31
C LYS A 389 -2.20 -6.29 -9.95
N MET A 390 -2.60 -6.51 -11.20
CA MET A 390 -2.06 -7.58 -12.02
C MET A 390 -0.67 -7.20 -12.53
N ILE A 391 0.26 -8.15 -12.50
CA ILE A 391 1.65 -7.98 -12.96
C ILE A 391 2.14 -9.21 -13.73
N ASP A 392 3.36 -9.11 -14.29
CA ASP A 392 4.08 -10.18 -14.99
C ASP A 392 3.37 -10.68 -16.27
N PHE A 393 3.42 -9.86 -17.33
CA PHE A 393 2.69 -10.15 -18.58
C PHE A 393 3.52 -10.79 -19.69
N THR A 394 4.74 -11.23 -19.40
CA THR A 394 5.63 -11.92 -20.33
C THR A 394 4.98 -13.10 -21.07
N HIS A 395 4.02 -13.76 -20.40
CA HIS A 395 3.40 -14.98 -20.87
C HIS A 395 1.88 -14.80 -21.08
N VAL A 396 1.45 -13.61 -21.53
CA VAL A 396 0.09 -13.37 -22.00
C VAL A 396 0.00 -13.62 -23.51
N PHE A 397 -1.00 -14.37 -23.93
CA PHE A 397 -1.19 -14.75 -25.34
C PHE A 397 -2.60 -14.40 -25.80
N PRO A 398 -2.75 -13.86 -27.03
CA PRO A 398 -4.06 -13.80 -27.65
C PRO A 398 -4.59 -15.22 -27.90
N THR A 399 -5.90 -15.36 -27.97
CA THR A 399 -6.55 -16.62 -28.36
C THR A 399 -7.59 -16.39 -29.44
N GLU A 400 -7.65 -17.31 -30.39
CA GLU A 400 -8.72 -17.37 -31.39
C GLU A 400 -9.97 -18.09 -30.85
N VAL A 401 -9.82 -18.76 -29.69
CA VAL A 401 -10.91 -19.43 -28.99
C VAL A 401 -11.49 -18.44 -27.98
N HIS A 402 -12.59 -17.80 -28.36
CA HIS A 402 -13.34 -16.80 -27.58
C HIS A 402 -14.04 -17.39 -26.34
N GLU A 403 -13.27 -18.05 -25.49
CA GLU A 403 -13.68 -18.55 -24.19
C GLU A 403 -12.92 -17.83 -23.08
N VAL A 404 -13.52 -17.80 -21.89
CA VAL A 404 -12.89 -17.22 -20.70
C VAL A 404 -11.64 -17.99 -20.28
N ASP A 405 -10.69 -17.30 -19.63
CA ASP A 405 -9.49 -17.91 -19.06
C ASP A 405 -9.80 -18.71 -17.79
N ARG A 406 -10.30 -19.95 -17.97
CA ARG A 406 -10.63 -20.86 -16.86
C ARG A 406 -9.47 -21.13 -15.92
N ASN A 407 -8.23 -21.16 -16.43
CA ASN A 407 -7.04 -21.41 -15.59
C ASN A 407 -6.82 -20.26 -14.61
N TYR A 408 -6.96 -19.01 -15.08
CA TYR A 408 -6.86 -17.85 -14.21
C TYR A 408 -8.08 -17.72 -13.30
N LEU A 409 -9.28 -17.86 -13.87
CA LEU A 409 -10.55 -17.70 -13.17
C LEU A 409 -10.66 -18.62 -11.95
N GLN A 410 -10.28 -19.90 -12.09
CA GLN A 410 -10.34 -20.86 -10.98
C GLN A 410 -9.43 -20.46 -9.80
N GLY A 411 -8.21 -19.98 -10.09
CA GLY A 411 -7.29 -19.51 -9.05
C GLY A 411 -7.80 -18.25 -8.36
N LEU A 412 -8.33 -17.30 -9.13
CA LEU A 412 -8.88 -16.06 -8.61
C LEU A 412 -10.13 -16.29 -7.75
N GLU A 413 -11.05 -17.14 -8.17
CA GLU A 413 -12.24 -17.49 -7.39
C GLU A 413 -11.87 -18.20 -6.08
N THR A 414 -10.84 -19.05 -6.11
CA THR A 414 -10.34 -19.70 -4.88
C THR A 414 -9.73 -18.67 -3.92
N LEU A 415 -8.93 -17.74 -4.42
CA LEU A 415 -8.35 -16.66 -3.63
C LEU A 415 -9.43 -15.78 -2.98
N ILE A 416 -10.44 -15.37 -3.76
CA ILE A 416 -11.57 -14.56 -3.28
C ILE A 416 -12.32 -15.28 -2.17
N LYS A 417 -12.64 -16.57 -2.34
CA LYS A 417 -13.32 -17.38 -1.31
C LYS A 417 -12.55 -17.42 0.01
N ILE A 418 -11.22 -17.51 -0.04
CA ILE A 418 -10.40 -17.47 1.18
C ILE A 418 -10.53 -16.12 1.87
N PHE A 419 -10.41 -15.00 1.15
CA PHE A 419 -10.58 -13.67 1.74
C PHE A 419 -12.01 -13.42 2.26
N GLU A 420 -13.04 -13.89 1.54
CA GLU A 420 -14.45 -13.82 2.00
C GLU A 420 -14.64 -14.56 3.32
N SER A 421 -13.99 -15.72 3.49
CA SER A 421 -14.11 -16.52 4.71
C SER A 421 -13.60 -15.80 5.97
N PHE A 422 -12.63 -14.89 5.85
CA PHE A 422 -12.20 -14.04 6.97
C PHE A 422 -13.33 -13.15 7.49
N LEU A 423 -14.22 -12.68 6.61
CA LEU A 423 -15.35 -11.82 6.99
C LEU A 423 -16.56 -12.60 7.54
N MET A 424 -16.62 -13.91 7.27
CA MET A 424 -17.70 -14.80 7.70
C MET A 424 -17.42 -15.47 9.04
N CYS A 425 -16.15 -15.70 9.41
CA CYS A 425 -15.76 -16.35 10.67
C CYS A 425 -16.03 -15.51 11.94
N SER A 426 -16.77 -14.42 11.87
CA SER A 426 -16.84 -13.43 12.95
C SER A 426 -17.89 -13.68 14.04
N ASN A 427 -18.74 -14.73 13.99
CA ASN A 427 -19.81 -14.88 15.00
C ASN A 427 -19.87 -16.21 15.78
N ASP A 428 -19.36 -17.35 15.28
CA ASP A 428 -19.70 -18.65 15.92
C ASP A 428 -18.53 -19.49 16.47
N GLU A 429 -17.26 -19.19 16.18
CA GLU A 429 -16.15 -20.08 16.58
C GLU A 429 -15.32 -19.61 17.79
N ILE A 430 -15.54 -18.41 18.33
CA ILE A 430 -14.82 -17.93 19.53
C ILE A 430 -15.42 -18.52 20.82
N SER A 431 -16.62 -19.09 20.79
CA SER A 431 -17.30 -19.63 21.97
C SER A 431 -17.16 -21.15 22.19
N LEU A 432 -16.51 -21.90 21.30
CA LEU A 432 -16.45 -23.37 21.38
C LEU A 432 -15.08 -23.96 21.76
N LYS A 433 -14.13 -23.13 22.22
CA LYS A 433 -12.88 -23.60 22.82
C LYS A 433 -12.58 -22.89 24.14
N LYS A 434 -13.52 -22.97 25.08
CA LYS A 434 -13.26 -22.74 26.51
C LYS A 434 -13.49 -24.02 27.29
#